data_AF-A0A847NN51-F1
#
_entry.id   AF-A0A847NN51-F1
#
_cell.length_a   1.000
_cell.length_b   1.000
_cell.length_c   1.000
_cell.angle_alpha   90.00
_cell.angle_beta   90.00
_cell.angle_gamma   90.00
#
_symmetry.space_group_name_H-M   'P 1'
#
loop_
_entity.id
_entity.type
_entity.pdbx_description
1 polymer ?
#
loop_
_entity_poly.entity_id
_entity_poly.type
_entity_poly.pdbx_seq_one_letter_code
_entity_poly.pdbx_strand_id
1 'polypeptide(L)'
;MNIQFKKGVLELCVLSLLNRKDFYGYELVDHISKYINISEGTIYPLLRRFRSEGYVTTYLEESQEGPPRKYYKLTDRGKEAFEELDIEWENFVNGVNNILRGELN
;
A
#
# COMPACT_ATOMS: atom_id res chain seq x y z
N MET A 1 -2.70 -1.09 -17.91
CA MET A 1 -2.88 -2.06 -16.79
C MET A 1 -4.35 -2.11 -16.38
N ASN A 2 -4.93 -3.30 -16.27
CA ASN A 2 -6.34 -3.53 -15.93
C ASN A 2 -6.66 -2.88 -14.56
N ILE A 3 -7.72 -2.06 -14.51
CA ILE A 3 -8.10 -1.30 -13.31
C ILE A 3 -8.52 -2.20 -12.14
N GLN A 4 -9.04 -3.40 -12.42
CA GLN A 4 -9.47 -4.34 -11.39
C GLN A 4 -8.28 -4.94 -10.63
N PHE A 5 -7.18 -5.23 -11.32
CA PHE A 5 -5.95 -5.68 -10.67
C PHE A 5 -5.34 -4.60 -9.78
N LYS A 6 -5.39 -3.33 -10.21
CA LYS A 6 -4.90 -2.20 -9.40
C LYS A 6 -5.66 -2.06 -8.10
N LYS A 7 -6.99 -2.18 -8.12
CA LYS A 7 -7.82 -2.04 -6.91
C LYS A 7 -7.50 -3.12 -5.88
N GLY A 8 -7.23 -4.36 -6.32
CA GLY A 8 -6.93 -5.47 -5.42
C GLY A 8 -5.58 -5.36 -4.72
N VAL A 9 -4.56 -4.82 -5.40
CA VAL A 9 -3.16 -4.83 -4.89
C VAL A 9 -2.76 -3.54 -4.16
N LEU A 10 -3.51 -2.45 -4.32
CA LEU A 10 -3.06 -1.13 -3.87
C LEU A 10 -2.88 -1.04 -2.34
N GLU A 11 -3.75 -1.69 -1.59
CA GLU A 11 -3.68 -1.75 -0.13
C GLU A 11 -2.39 -2.43 0.33
N LEU A 12 -2.08 -3.61 -0.21
CA LEU A 12 -0.83 -4.31 0.01
C LEU A 12 0.39 -3.44 -0.34
N CYS A 13 0.37 -2.74 -1.48
CA CYS A 13 1.49 -1.86 -1.87
C CYS A 13 1.73 -0.73 -0.86
N VAL A 14 0.67 -0.06 -0.39
CA VAL A 14 0.81 1.05 0.56
C VAL A 14 1.32 0.55 1.91
N LEU A 15 0.75 -0.54 2.43
CA LEU A 15 1.18 -1.13 3.70
C LEU A 15 2.63 -1.66 3.62
N SER A 16 3.02 -2.28 2.51
CA SER A 16 4.39 -2.75 2.28
C SER A 16 5.41 -1.62 2.32
N LEU A 17 5.09 -0.46 1.73
CA LEU A 17 5.97 0.71 1.83
C LEU A 17 6.04 1.21 3.27
N LEU A 18 4.90 1.40 3.93
CA LEU A 18 4.85 1.86 5.32
C LEU A 18 5.51 0.90 6.32
N ASN A 19 5.62 -0.38 5.99
CA ASN A 19 6.36 -1.36 6.79
C ASN A 19 7.89 -1.16 6.74
N ARG A 20 8.41 -0.48 5.70
CA ARG A 20 9.85 -0.22 5.54
C ARG A 20 10.30 1.04 6.26
N LYS A 21 9.47 2.08 6.23
CA LYS A 21 9.69 3.36 6.91
C LYS A 21 8.40 4.18 6.90
N ASP A 22 8.38 5.26 7.67
CA ASP A 22 7.31 6.25 7.62
C ASP A 22 7.41 7.07 6.32
N PHE A 23 6.27 7.34 5.69
CA PHE A 23 6.19 8.11 4.44
C PHE A 23 5.16 9.23 4.58
N TYR A 24 5.40 10.38 3.93
CA TYR A 24 4.32 11.35 3.71
C TYR A 24 3.52 11.00 2.45
N GLY A 25 2.26 11.43 2.41
CA GLY A 25 1.28 10.97 1.41
C GLY A 25 1.74 11.08 -0.05
N TYR A 26 2.44 12.17 -0.40
CA TYR A 26 2.95 12.36 -1.75
C TYR A 26 4.11 11.39 -2.10
N GLU A 27 4.99 11.03 -1.16
CA GLU A 27 6.04 10.03 -1.45
C GLU A 27 5.45 8.66 -1.77
N LEU A 28 4.35 8.28 -1.10
CA LEU A 28 3.64 7.04 -1.41
C LEU A 28 3.09 7.08 -2.83
N VAL A 29 2.46 8.20 -3.21
CA VAL A 29 1.95 8.40 -4.57
C VAL A 29 3.10 8.31 -5.59
N ASP A 30 4.19 9.04 -5.37
CA ASP A 30 5.36 9.05 -6.27
C ASP A 30 6.00 7.65 -6.40
N HIS A 31 6.21 6.95 -5.29
CA HIS A 31 6.82 5.62 -5.32
C HIS A 31 5.94 4.59 -6.01
N ILE A 32 4.64 4.56 -5.71
CA ILE A 32 3.72 3.59 -6.31
C ILE A 32 3.52 3.91 -7.80
N SER A 33 3.45 5.19 -8.17
CA SER A 33 3.24 5.63 -9.56
C SER A 33 4.34 5.19 -10.52
N LYS A 34 5.55 4.91 -10.03
CA LYS A 34 6.66 4.34 -10.82
C LYS A 34 6.35 2.96 -11.38
N TYR A 35 5.46 2.21 -10.73
CA TYR A 35 5.11 0.82 -11.09
C TYR A 35 3.64 0.65 -11.46
N ILE A 36 2.75 1.41 -10.82
CA ILE A 36 1.30 1.31 -10.96
C ILE A 36 0.74 2.70 -11.17
N ASN A 37 0.21 2.98 -12.37
CA ASN A 37 -0.43 4.28 -12.64
C ASN A 37 -1.65 4.50 -11.72
N ILE A 38 -1.49 5.39 -10.73
CA ILE A 38 -2.46 5.75 -9.69
C ILE A 38 -2.50 7.28 -9.51
N SER A 39 -3.53 7.78 -8.86
CA SER A 39 -3.66 9.20 -8.53
C SER A 39 -3.68 9.43 -7.03
N GLU A 40 -3.40 10.67 -6.62
CA GLU A 40 -3.62 11.16 -5.26
C GLU A 40 -5.04 10.87 -4.76
N GLY A 41 -6.04 11.07 -5.63
CA GLY A 41 -7.45 10.77 -5.35
C GLY A 41 -7.74 9.29 -5.07
N THR A 42 -6.76 8.40 -5.31
CA THR A 42 -6.84 6.98 -4.92
C THR A 42 -6.13 6.72 -3.58
N ILE A 43 -4.95 7.32 -3.37
CA ILE A 43 -4.13 7.08 -2.18
C ILE A 43 -4.68 7.78 -0.93
N TYR A 44 -5.08 9.04 -1.01
CA TYR A 44 -5.51 9.78 0.19
C TYR A 44 -6.79 9.21 0.83
N PRO A 45 -7.82 8.79 0.08
CA PRO A 45 -8.97 8.09 0.66
C PRO A 45 -8.57 6.77 1.33
N LEU A 46 -7.64 6.00 0.73
CA LEU A 46 -7.13 4.76 1.30
C LEU A 46 -6.41 5.01 2.63
N LEU A 47 -5.52 6.01 2.68
CA LEU A 47 -4.82 6.40 3.91
C LEU A 47 -5.79 6.88 5.01
N ARG A 48 -6.90 7.52 4.62
CA ARG A 48 -7.98 7.89 5.56
C ARG A 48 -8.65 6.65 6.14
N ARG A 49 -8.90 5.64 5.30
CA ARG A 49 -9.47 4.35 5.71
C ARG A 49 -8.54 3.59 6.65
N PHE A 50 -7.26 3.47 6.31
CA PHE A 50 -6.25 2.86 7.17
C PHE A 50 -6.18 3.50 8.54
N ARG A 51 -6.31 4.82 8.61
CA ARG A 51 -6.35 5.52 9.91
C ARG A 51 -7.59 5.17 10.70
N SER A 52 -8.77 5.09 10.06
CA SER A 52 -10.01 4.66 10.76
C SER A 52 -9.98 3.19 11.18
N GLU A 53 -9.30 2.34 10.42
CA GLU A 53 -9.11 0.91 10.72
C GLU A 53 -8.01 0.64 11.76
N GLY A 54 -7.27 1.69 12.14
CA GLY A 54 -6.18 1.63 13.11
C GLY A 54 -4.88 1.06 12.55
N TYR A 55 -4.75 0.90 11.23
CA TYR A 55 -3.52 0.39 10.58
C TYR A 55 -2.39 1.42 10.58
N VAL A 56 -2.73 2.71 10.59
CA VAL A 56 -1.73 3.79 10.59
C VAL A 56 -2.05 4.85 11.62
N THR A 57 -1.00 5.46 12.16
CA THR A 57 -1.04 6.75 12.87
C THR A 57 -0.43 7.83 12.00
N THR A 58 -0.62 9.09 12.38
CA THR A 58 -0.03 10.23 11.65
C THR A 58 0.64 11.20 12.58
N TYR A 59 1.74 11.79 12.14
CA TYR A 59 2.39 12.91 12.80
C TYR A 59 2.77 13.99 11.77
N LEU A 60 3.05 15.20 12.24
CA LEU A 60 3.57 16.28 11.41
C LEU A 60 5.07 16.36 11.63
N GLU A 61 5.82 16.53 10.55
CA GLU A 61 7.25 16.76 10.57
C GLU A 61 7.55 18.01 9.74
N GLU A 62 8.45 18.87 10.25
CA GLU A 62 8.87 20.05 9.50
C GLU A 62 9.56 19.63 8.21
N SER A 63 9.24 20.32 7.13
CA SER A 63 9.93 20.14 5.86
C SER A 63 11.10 21.11 5.77
N GLN A 64 12.14 20.74 5.02
CA GLN A 64 13.26 21.65 4.74
C GLN A 64 12.78 22.92 4.02
N GLU A 65 11.72 22.78 3.21
CA GLU A 65 11.06 23.88 2.52
C GLU A 65 9.55 23.65 2.49
N GLY A 66 8.79 24.70 2.84
CA GLY A 66 7.33 24.72 2.77
C GLY A 66 6.62 24.33 4.08
N PRO A 67 5.32 23.97 4.00
CA PRO A 67 4.55 23.61 5.18
C PRO A 67 4.99 22.25 5.76
N PRO A 68 4.71 21.99 7.05
CA PRO A 68 4.92 20.67 7.65
C PRO A 68 4.24 19.56 6.86
N ARG A 69 4.93 18.43 6.72
CA ARG A 69 4.43 17.25 6.01
C ARG A 69 3.75 16.31 6.98
N LYS A 70 2.62 15.76 6.56
CA LYS A 70 1.93 14.71 7.32
C LYS A 70 2.50 13.35 6.96
N TYR A 71 3.21 12.77 7.90
CA TYR A 71 3.75 11.41 7.81
C TYR A 71 2.74 10.40 8.31
N TYR A 72 2.79 9.22 7.71
CA TYR A 72 2.02 8.05 8.07
C TYR A 72 2.98 7.00 8.61
N LYS A 73 2.62 6.44 9.75
CA LYS A 73 3.39 5.42 10.46
C LYS A 73 2.53 4.19 10.67
N LEU A 74 3.05 3.02 10.31
CA LEU A 74 2.37 1.75 10.51
C LEU A 74 2.24 1.44 12.02
N THR A 75 1.06 1.01 12.44
CA THR A 75 0.83 0.49 13.80
C THR A 75 1.11 -1.01 13.84
N ASP A 76 1.12 -1.62 15.02
CA ASP A 76 1.25 -3.08 15.12
C ASP A 76 0.07 -3.80 14.45
N ARG A 77 -1.15 -3.30 14.61
CA ARG A 77 -2.33 -3.78 13.85
C ARG A 77 -2.15 -3.63 12.34
N GLY A 78 -1.49 -2.57 11.88
CA GLY A 78 -1.19 -2.38 10.47
C GLY A 78 -0.12 -3.33 9.94
N LYS A 79 0.84 -3.74 10.79
CA LYS A 79 1.83 -4.77 10.45
C LYS A 79 1.17 -6.14 10.34
N GLU A 80 0.31 -6.50 11.29
CA GLU A 80 -0.48 -7.74 11.22
C GLU A 80 -1.29 -7.80 9.93
N ALA A 81 -2.01 -6.71 9.59
CA ALA A 81 -2.77 -6.63 8.34
C ALA A 81 -1.88 -6.73 7.10
N PHE A 82 -0.68 -6.14 7.12
CA PHE A 82 0.28 -6.28 6.02
C PHE A 82 0.72 -7.74 5.84
N GLU A 83 1.09 -8.42 6.93
CA GLU A 83 1.55 -9.81 6.90
C GLU A 83 0.46 -10.76 6.39
N GLU A 84 -0.79 -10.57 6.83
CA GLU A 84 -1.94 -11.34 6.33
C GLU A 84 -2.13 -11.17 4.82
N LEU A 85 -2.10 -9.93 4.33
CA LEU A 85 -2.26 -9.61 2.92
C LEU A 85 -1.10 -10.11 2.05
N ASP A 86 0.13 -10.09 2.57
CA ASP A 86 1.32 -10.58 1.86
C ASP A 86 1.23 -12.10 1.66
N ILE A 87 0.82 -12.84 2.69
CA ILE A 87 0.58 -14.29 2.61
C ILE A 87 -0.56 -14.59 1.63
N GLU A 88 -1.68 -13.86 1.69
CA GLU A 88 -2.80 -14.03 0.78
C GLU A 88 -2.39 -13.75 -0.68
N TRP A 89 -1.59 -12.71 -0.90
CA TRP A 89 -1.08 -12.35 -2.22
C TRP A 89 -0.20 -13.44 -2.82
N GLU A 90 0.75 -13.98 -2.06
CA GLU A 90 1.61 -15.06 -2.53
C GLU A 90 0.78 -16.30 -2.92
N ASN A 91 -0.19 -16.68 -2.10
CA ASN A 91 -1.09 -17.80 -2.40
C ASN A 91 -1.91 -17.54 -3.67
N PHE A 92 -2.45 -16.33 -3.82
CA PHE A 92 -3.23 -15.93 -4.99
C PHE A 92 -2.40 -15.96 -6.27
N VAL A 93 -1.22 -15.33 -6.27
CA VAL A 93 -0.33 -15.28 -7.43
C VAL A 93 0.13 -16.67 -7.84
N ASN A 94 0.49 -17.52 -6.87
CA ASN A 94 0.87 -18.90 -7.15
C ASN A 94 -0.29 -19.70 -7.75
N GLY A 95 -1.50 -19.60 -7.20
CA GLY A 95 -2.68 -20.26 -7.74
C GLY A 95 -3.00 -19.82 -9.17
N VAL A 96 -3.01 -18.51 -9.43
CA VAL A 96 -3.26 -17.96 -10.78
C VAL A 96 -2.16 -18.38 -11.76
N ASN A 97 -0.90 -18.31 -11.37
CA ASN A 97 0.22 -18.69 -12.23
C ASN A 97 0.19 -20.18 -12.58
N ASN A 98 -0.16 -21.04 -11.62
CA ASN A 98 -0.31 -22.48 -11.86
C ASN A 98 -1.44 -22.77 -12.85
N ILE A 99 -2.58 -22.07 -12.77
CA ILE A 99 -3.68 -22.24 -13.73
C ILE A 99 -3.28 -21.74 -15.14
N LEU A 100 -2.55 -20.62 -15.23
CA LEU A 100 -2.22 -20.00 -16.52
C LEU A 100 -1.02 -20.64 -17.22
N ARG A 101 -0.07 -21.18 -16.46
CA ARG A 101 1.25 -21.60 -16.95
C ARG A 101 1.73 -22.95 -16.42
N GLY A 102 1.03 -23.52 -15.45
CA GLY A 102 1.33 -24.86 -14.95
C GLY A 102 0.90 -25.93 -15.96
N GLU A 103 1.54 -27.09 -15.87
CA GLU A 103 1.12 -28.26 -16.63
C GLU A 103 -0.22 -28.77 -16.09
N LEU A 104 -1.18 -28.98 -16.99
CA LEU A 104 -2.41 -29.71 -16.68
C LEU A 104 -2.01 -31.18 -16.62
N ASN A 105 -1.80 -31.71 -15.43
CA ASN A 105 -1.72 -33.15 -15.23
C ASN A 105 -3.04 -33.82 -15.61
#